data_AF-M5E870-F1
#
_entry.id   AF-M5E870-F1
#
_cell.length_a   1.000
_cell.length_b   1.000
_cell.length_c   1.000
_cell.angle_alpha   90.00
_cell.angle_beta   90.00
_cell.angle_gamma   90.00
#
_symmetry.space_group_name_H-M   'P 1'
#
loop_
_entity.id
_entity.type
_entity.pdbx_description
1 polymer ?
#
loop_
_entity_poly.entity_id
_entity_poly.type
_entity_poly.pdbx_seq_one_letter_code
_entity_poly.pdbx_strand_id
1 'polypeptide(L)'
;MGKRKRAARDNSSQILREQEAQHPNAVAGKVVIPQKRWYRQRAHANPFSDHSLVYPAQPSEMDWSVHYPEMCATDLPEKRKVEFADVGCGFGGLLMRLAPLFPETLILGMEIRTQVTQYVHDKIHALRLAHKQCVSKDTLEASVEAEPEGEDEAHDEDSEERRQNERMVREAGHVTGGYQNISVIRTNAMKFLPNFFEHGQLSKIFFLFPDPHFKARKHKARIISPTLLAEYAYVLRPGGIVYTVTDVRDLHEWMVKHLTAFPLFQRIADDDPMLANDPCVDAVMYSTEEGRKVERNAGDKFFAAFVRLADPAVGEE
;
A
#
# COMPACT_ATOMS: atom_id res chain seq x y z
N MET A 1 4.69 -23.67 -41.58
CA MET A 1 5.66 -22.96 -40.72
C MET A 1 4.92 -21.79 -40.10
N GLY A 2 4.70 -21.61 -38.81
CA GLY A 2 5.24 -22.22 -37.60
C GLY A 2 4.67 -21.40 -36.45
N LYS A 3 3.82 -22.00 -35.61
CA LYS A 3 3.29 -21.40 -34.38
C LYS A 3 4.46 -21.04 -33.44
N ARG A 4 4.54 -19.81 -32.93
CA ARG A 4 5.29 -19.33 -31.72
C ARG A 4 5.13 -17.80 -31.65
N LYS A 5 4.77 -17.10 -30.57
CA LYS A 5 4.73 -17.39 -29.12
C LYS A 5 3.48 -16.74 -28.51
N ARG A 6 2.63 -17.54 -27.86
CA ARG A 6 1.51 -17.09 -27.00
C ARG A 6 1.71 -17.73 -25.61
N ALA A 7 2.89 -17.53 -25.02
CA ALA A 7 3.37 -18.32 -23.87
C ALA A 7 4.01 -17.49 -22.74
N ALA A 8 3.83 -16.17 -22.72
CA ALA A 8 4.29 -15.33 -21.60
C ALA A 8 3.15 -14.88 -20.66
N ARG A 9 1.91 -15.30 -20.94
CA ARG A 9 0.68 -14.70 -20.37
C ARG A 9 0.20 -15.27 -19.04
N ASP A 10 0.79 -16.35 -18.54
CA ASP A 10 0.25 -17.10 -17.39
C ASP A 10 1.26 -17.31 -16.25
N ASN A 11 2.49 -16.79 -16.39
CA ASN A 11 3.57 -17.15 -15.49
C ASN A 11 3.61 -16.29 -14.22
N SER A 12 3.13 -15.03 -14.24
CA SER A 12 3.25 -14.14 -13.07
C SER A 12 2.38 -14.58 -11.89
N SER A 13 1.12 -14.92 -12.14
CA SER A 13 0.21 -15.41 -11.11
C SER A 13 0.65 -16.78 -10.60
N GLN A 14 1.17 -17.65 -11.48
CA GLN A 14 1.76 -18.93 -11.10
C GLN A 14 3.00 -18.74 -10.22
N ILE A 15 3.93 -17.85 -10.61
CA ILE A 15 5.13 -17.52 -9.82
C ILE A 15 4.75 -17.01 -8.43
N LEU A 16 3.76 -16.11 -8.33
CA LEU A 16 3.32 -15.60 -7.03
C LEU A 16 2.73 -16.72 -6.16
N ARG A 17 1.86 -17.57 -6.71
CA ARG A 17 1.31 -18.74 -5.99
C ARG A 17 2.41 -19.74 -5.57
N GLU A 18 3.42 -19.94 -6.40
CA GLU A 18 4.59 -20.77 -6.07
C GLU A 18 5.44 -20.15 -4.95
N GLN A 19 5.65 -18.83 -4.98
CA GLN A 19 6.34 -18.09 -3.92
C GLN A 19 5.57 -18.18 -2.59
N GLU A 20 4.25 -18.04 -2.62
CA GLU A 20 3.39 -18.23 -1.45
C GLU A 20 3.49 -19.66 -0.89
N ALA A 21 3.44 -20.68 -1.75
CA ALA A 21 3.53 -22.08 -1.33
C ALA A 21 4.89 -22.42 -0.69
N GLN A 22 5.96 -21.73 -1.08
CA GLN A 22 7.30 -21.90 -0.53
C GLN A 22 7.59 -20.97 0.66
N HIS A 23 6.66 -20.08 1.02
CA HIS A 23 6.87 -19.12 2.10
C HIS A 23 7.08 -19.84 3.45
N PRO A 24 8.04 -19.42 4.30
CA PRO A 24 8.34 -20.10 5.57
C PRO A 24 7.12 -20.33 6.46
N ASN A 25 6.20 -19.35 6.50
CA ASN A 25 4.94 -19.46 7.24
C ASN A 25 4.00 -20.54 6.70
N ALA A 26 3.97 -20.73 5.37
CA ALA A 26 3.17 -21.76 4.72
C ALA A 26 3.77 -23.15 4.95
N VAL A 27 5.09 -23.27 4.84
CA VAL A 27 5.81 -24.56 4.96
C VAL A 27 5.88 -25.05 6.41
N ALA A 28 6.22 -24.17 7.36
CA ALA A 28 6.43 -24.55 8.75
C ALA A 28 5.14 -24.53 9.59
N GLY A 29 4.08 -23.87 9.10
CA GLY A 29 2.86 -23.61 9.88
C GLY A 29 3.09 -22.75 11.11
N LYS A 30 4.26 -22.11 11.24
CA LYS A 30 4.62 -21.21 12.34
C LYS A 30 4.60 -19.78 11.84
N VAL A 31 4.09 -18.86 12.67
CA VAL A 31 4.14 -17.43 12.35
C VAL A 31 5.58 -16.95 12.51
N VAL A 32 6.26 -16.72 11.39
CA VAL A 32 7.53 -16.03 11.30
C VAL A 32 7.26 -14.64 10.73
N ILE A 33 7.48 -13.62 11.56
CA ILE A 33 7.36 -12.22 11.12
C ILE A 33 8.72 -11.74 10.57
N PRO A 34 8.77 -11.09 9.38
CA PRO A 34 10.03 -10.59 8.83
C PRO A 34 10.61 -9.46 9.69
N GLN A 35 11.94 -9.29 9.61
CA GLN A 35 12.65 -8.17 10.24
C GLN A 35 13.35 -7.35 9.15
N LYS A 36 13.13 -6.03 9.14
CA LYS A 36 13.58 -5.11 8.08
C LYS A 36 15.07 -5.20 7.79
N ARG A 37 15.90 -5.44 8.81
CA ARG A 37 17.36 -5.58 8.69
C ARG A 37 17.81 -6.64 7.68
N TRP A 38 16.98 -7.64 7.38
CA TRP A 38 17.27 -8.70 6.40
C TRP A 38 16.83 -8.35 4.96
N TYR A 39 16.11 -7.24 4.78
CA TYR A 39 15.51 -6.80 3.50
C TYR A 39 16.12 -5.46 3.03
N ARG A 40 17.41 -5.24 3.29
CA ARG A 40 18.11 -3.97 3.06
C ARG A 40 18.40 -3.68 1.59
N GLN A 41 17.64 -2.75 1.01
CA GLN A 41 17.89 -2.17 -0.30
C GLN A 41 18.08 -0.64 -0.18
N ARG A 42 18.80 -0.02 -1.14
CA ARG A 42 18.88 1.45 -1.22
C ARG A 42 17.47 2.05 -1.30
N ALA A 43 17.24 3.14 -0.57
CA ALA A 43 15.95 3.82 -0.51
C ALA A 43 15.46 4.31 -1.90
N HIS A 44 16.40 4.69 -2.76
CA HIS A 44 16.10 5.21 -4.10
C HIS A 44 16.27 4.12 -5.15
N ALA A 45 15.19 3.85 -5.90
CA ALA A 45 15.24 3.10 -7.15
C ALA A 45 15.14 4.07 -8.34
N ASN A 46 15.73 3.70 -9.48
CA ASN A 46 15.47 4.44 -10.71
C ASN A 46 14.08 4.01 -11.21
N PRO A 47 13.07 4.90 -11.26
CA PRO A 47 11.75 4.51 -11.80
C PRO A 47 11.84 4.04 -13.26
N PHE A 48 12.90 4.41 -13.98
CA PHE A 48 13.06 4.03 -15.39
C PHE A 48 13.76 2.68 -15.62
N SER A 49 14.19 1.96 -14.58
CA SER A 49 14.80 0.63 -14.74
C SER A 49 13.76 -0.50 -14.57
N ASP A 50 13.23 -1.01 -15.68
CA ASP A 50 12.12 -1.99 -15.69
C ASP A 50 12.58 -3.46 -15.67
N HIS A 51 13.80 -3.76 -15.22
CA HIS A 51 14.26 -5.14 -15.21
C HIS A 51 13.37 -5.99 -14.27
N SER A 52 12.54 -6.84 -14.89
CA SER A 52 11.63 -7.79 -14.24
C SER A 52 10.36 -7.21 -13.56
N LEU A 53 9.78 -6.12 -14.09
CA LEU A 53 8.42 -5.70 -13.72
C LEU A 53 7.40 -6.23 -14.74
N VAL A 54 6.28 -6.75 -14.26
CA VAL A 54 5.17 -7.26 -15.09
C VAL A 54 3.95 -6.37 -14.87
N TYR A 55 3.34 -5.93 -15.96
CA TYR A 55 2.11 -5.14 -15.96
C TYR A 55 1.01 -5.94 -16.68
N PRO A 56 -0.23 -5.97 -16.17
CA PRO A 56 -1.36 -6.49 -16.94
C PRO A 56 -1.52 -5.70 -18.24
N ALA A 57 -2.07 -6.31 -19.30
CA ALA A 57 -2.30 -5.58 -20.55
C ALA A 57 -3.46 -4.57 -20.42
N GLN A 58 -4.43 -4.88 -19.56
CA GLN A 58 -5.60 -4.06 -19.24
C GLN A 58 -6.18 -4.49 -17.87
N PRO A 59 -7.00 -3.67 -17.20
CA PRO A 59 -7.48 -3.96 -15.85
C PRO A 59 -8.18 -5.31 -15.70
N SER A 60 -8.96 -5.72 -16.70
CA SER A 60 -9.67 -7.00 -16.67
C SER A 60 -8.77 -8.24 -16.76
N GLU A 61 -7.51 -8.08 -17.14
CA GLU A 61 -6.51 -9.17 -17.15
C GLU A 61 -5.75 -9.26 -15.81
N MET A 62 -6.01 -8.38 -14.84
CA MET A 62 -5.38 -8.47 -13.51
C MET A 62 -6.06 -9.52 -12.64
N ASP A 63 -5.30 -10.55 -12.22
CA ASP A 63 -5.77 -11.59 -11.30
C ASP A 63 -5.61 -11.16 -9.84
N TRP A 64 -6.63 -10.47 -9.31
CA TRP A 64 -6.63 -10.04 -7.91
C TRP A 64 -6.78 -11.19 -6.90
N SER A 65 -7.17 -12.40 -7.31
CA SER A 65 -7.36 -13.50 -6.36
C SER A 65 -6.04 -14.00 -5.76
N VAL A 66 -4.92 -13.74 -6.41
CA VAL A 66 -3.58 -14.02 -5.88
C VAL A 66 -3.27 -13.12 -4.68
N HIS A 67 -3.74 -11.87 -4.72
CA HIS A 67 -3.46 -10.88 -3.67
C HIS A 67 -4.45 -10.96 -2.50
N TYR A 68 -5.70 -11.31 -2.80
CA TYR A 68 -6.82 -11.31 -1.86
C TYR A 68 -7.61 -12.64 -1.95
N PRO A 69 -6.98 -13.79 -1.62
CA PRO A 69 -7.58 -15.11 -1.87
C PRO A 69 -8.93 -15.32 -1.18
N GLU A 70 -9.09 -14.82 0.06
CA GLU A 70 -10.34 -14.96 0.82
C GLU A 70 -11.44 -13.98 0.35
N MET A 71 -11.06 -12.84 -0.23
CA MET A 71 -12.00 -11.77 -0.59
C MET A 71 -12.34 -11.70 -2.09
N CYS A 72 -11.57 -12.42 -2.92
CA CYS A 72 -11.73 -12.52 -4.37
C CYS A 72 -11.91 -13.98 -4.83
N ALA A 73 -12.36 -14.87 -3.92
CA ALA A 73 -12.65 -16.25 -4.24
C ALA A 73 -13.72 -16.36 -5.36
N THR A 74 -13.57 -17.37 -6.23
CA THR A 74 -14.36 -17.50 -7.47
C THR A 74 -15.85 -17.77 -7.28
N ASP A 75 -16.24 -18.17 -6.07
CA ASP A 75 -17.59 -18.51 -5.66
C ASP A 75 -18.36 -17.32 -5.06
N LEU A 76 -17.71 -16.15 -4.90
CA LEU A 76 -18.37 -14.95 -4.39
C LEU A 76 -19.27 -14.31 -5.47
N PRO A 77 -20.50 -13.87 -5.10
CA PRO A 77 -21.48 -13.32 -6.04
C PRO A 77 -21.04 -12.00 -6.70
N GLU A 78 -20.21 -11.20 -6.01
CA GLU A 78 -19.58 -10.01 -6.57
C GLU A 78 -18.08 -10.04 -6.32
N LYS A 79 -17.30 -9.79 -7.38
CA LYS A 79 -15.84 -9.63 -7.25
C LYS A 79 -15.55 -8.26 -6.64
N ARG A 80 -15.01 -8.27 -5.43
CA ARG A 80 -14.48 -7.05 -4.80
C ARG A 80 -13.34 -6.48 -5.65
N LYS A 81 -13.23 -5.16 -5.68
CA LYS A 81 -12.19 -4.44 -6.40
C LYS A 81 -11.31 -3.67 -5.41
N VAL A 82 -10.04 -3.50 -5.75
CA VAL A 82 -9.16 -2.57 -5.05
C VAL A 82 -9.74 -1.18 -5.15
N GLU A 83 -9.94 -0.51 -4.01
CA GLU A 83 -10.44 0.87 -3.97
C GLU A 83 -9.39 1.85 -3.43
N PHE A 84 -8.43 1.38 -2.63
CA PHE A 84 -7.39 2.22 -2.05
C PHE A 84 -6.02 1.82 -2.63
N ALA A 85 -5.23 2.82 -3.04
CA ALA A 85 -3.87 2.62 -3.53
C ALA A 85 -2.85 3.44 -2.72
N ASP A 86 -1.90 2.78 -2.09
CA ASP A 86 -0.75 3.39 -1.42
C ASP A 86 0.48 3.37 -2.35
N VAL A 87 0.75 4.52 -2.98
CA VAL A 87 1.76 4.65 -4.02
C VAL A 87 3.12 4.94 -3.40
N GLY A 88 4.05 4.00 -3.57
CA GLY A 88 5.34 4.03 -2.88
C GLY A 88 5.19 3.64 -1.41
N CYS A 89 4.44 2.58 -1.12
CA CYS A 89 4.03 2.20 0.24
C CYS A 89 5.17 1.90 1.23
N GLY A 90 6.42 1.81 0.76
CA GLY A 90 7.56 1.49 1.60
C GLY A 90 7.36 0.17 2.33
N PHE A 91 7.62 0.17 3.63
CA PHE A 91 7.44 -1.01 4.49
C PHE A 91 6.00 -1.28 4.92
N GLY A 92 5.01 -0.64 4.27
CA GLY A 92 3.59 -1.00 4.35
C GLY A 92 2.86 -0.54 5.60
N GLY A 93 3.46 0.33 6.43
CA GLY A 93 2.87 0.77 7.70
C GLY A 93 1.45 1.32 7.58
N LEU A 94 1.17 2.06 6.50
CA LEU A 94 -0.18 2.54 6.19
C LEU A 94 -1.16 1.39 5.93
N LEU A 95 -0.76 0.40 5.12
CA LEU A 95 -1.60 -0.76 4.83
C LEU A 95 -2.04 -1.46 6.12
N MET A 96 -1.09 -1.74 7.02
CA MET A 96 -1.40 -2.42 8.29
C MET A 96 -2.27 -1.56 9.21
N ARG A 97 -2.16 -0.23 9.15
CA ARG A 97 -3.05 0.67 9.91
C ARG A 97 -4.46 0.72 9.32
N LEU A 98 -4.58 0.75 8.00
CA LEU A 98 -5.88 0.89 7.32
C LEU A 98 -6.68 -0.42 7.27
N ALA A 99 -6.01 -1.58 7.24
CA ALA A 99 -6.66 -2.90 7.21
C ALA A 99 -7.85 -3.03 8.20
N PRO A 100 -7.67 -2.81 9.52
CA PRO A 100 -8.77 -2.90 10.48
C PRO A 100 -9.76 -1.74 10.41
N LEU A 101 -9.37 -0.58 9.89
CA LEU A 101 -10.24 0.59 9.79
C LEU A 101 -11.25 0.44 8.64
N PHE A 102 -10.89 -0.32 7.61
CA PHE A 102 -11.69 -0.55 6.41
C PHE A 102 -11.73 -2.04 6.04
N PRO A 103 -12.26 -2.91 6.92
CA PRO A 103 -12.14 -4.37 6.77
C PRO A 103 -12.78 -4.90 5.48
N GLU A 104 -13.74 -4.16 4.92
CA GLU A 104 -14.44 -4.53 3.69
C GLU A 104 -13.79 -3.99 2.41
N THR A 105 -12.85 -3.06 2.53
CA THR A 105 -12.22 -2.37 1.39
C THR A 105 -10.89 -3.00 1.05
N LEU A 106 -10.69 -3.37 -0.22
CA LEU A 106 -9.40 -3.86 -0.70
C LEU A 106 -8.42 -2.70 -0.89
N ILE A 107 -7.23 -2.84 -0.29
CA ILE A 107 -6.18 -1.82 -0.23
C ILE A 107 -4.89 -2.42 -0.81
N LEU A 108 -4.26 -1.72 -1.75
CA LEU A 108 -3.07 -2.18 -2.44
C LEU A 108 -1.89 -1.23 -2.18
N GLY A 109 -0.78 -1.77 -1.68
CA GLY A 109 0.52 -1.11 -1.71
C GLY A 109 1.21 -1.31 -3.05
N MET A 110 1.77 -0.25 -3.63
CA MET A 110 2.56 -0.30 -4.85
C MET A 110 3.99 0.15 -4.55
N GLU A 111 4.97 -0.75 -4.66
CA GLU A 111 6.37 -0.46 -4.34
C GLU A 111 7.30 -0.98 -5.44
N ILE A 112 8.34 -0.24 -5.78
CA ILE A 112 9.23 -0.59 -6.89
C ILE A 112 10.39 -1.48 -6.43
N ARG A 113 10.79 -1.35 -5.16
CA ARG A 113 11.93 -2.05 -4.55
C ARG A 113 11.55 -3.49 -4.21
N THR A 114 12.28 -4.44 -4.79
CA THR A 114 12.05 -5.88 -4.63
C THR A 114 12.08 -6.32 -3.17
N GLN A 115 13.12 -5.96 -2.41
CA GLN A 115 13.27 -6.44 -1.03
C GLN A 115 12.24 -5.82 -0.10
N VAL A 116 11.88 -4.56 -0.33
CA VAL A 116 10.85 -3.87 0.45
C VAL A 116 9.48 -4.47 0.17
N THR A 117 9.16 -4.74 -1.10
CA THR A 117 7.92 -5.44 -1.47
C THR A 117 7.85 -6.82 -0.83
N GLN A 118 8.96 -7.59 -0.86
CA GLN A 118 9.02 -8.91 -0.24
C GLN A 118 8.79 -8.85 1.28
N TYR A 119 9.40 -7.88 1.97
CA TYR A 119 9.15 -7.67 3.40
C TYR A 119 7.67 -7.44 3.69
N VAL A 120 7.02 -6.55 2.93
CA VAL A 120 5.60 -6.22 3.14
C VAL A 120 4.73 -7.44 2.89
N HIS A 121 5.02 -8.19 1.81
CA HIS A 121 4.35 -9.44 1.49
C HIS A 121 4.46 -10.43 2.65
N ASP A 122 5.68 -10.74 3.10
CA ASP A 122 5.94 -11.70 4.18
C ASP A 122 5.26 -11.27 5.49
N LYS A 123 5.24 -9.96 5.77
CA LYS A 123 4.56 -9.38 6.94
C LYS A 123 3.05 -9.57 6.88
N ILE A 124 2.42 -9.30 5.74
CA ILE A 124 0.98 -9.52 5.54
C ILE A 124 0.65 -11.00 5.72
N HIS A 125 1.43 -11.91 5.14
CA HIS A 125 1.24 -13.35 5.30
C HIS A 125 1.40 -13.82 6.75
N ALA A 126 2.38 -13.29 7.49
CA ALA A 126 2.56 -13.58 8.91
C ALA A 126 1.33 -13.16 9.72
N LEU A 127 0.80 -11.96 9.47
CA LEU A 127 -0.36 -11.43 10.19
C LEU A 127 -1.65 -12.19 9.86
N ARG A 128 -1.89 -12.53 8.59
CA ARG A 128 -3.02 -13.38 8.17
C ARG A 128 -2.96 -14.76 8.82
N LEU A 129 -1.78 -15.39 8.85
CA LEU A 129 -1.60 -16.69 9.50
C LEU A 129 -1.82 -16.59 11.02
N ALA A 130 -1.29 -15.56 11.67
CA ALA A 130 -1.48 -15.32 13.10
C ALA A 130 -2.97 -15.17 13.44
N HIS A 131 -3.70 -14.37 12.67
CA HIS A 131 -5.15 -14.21 12.83
C HIS A 131 -5.87 -15.56 12.71
N LYS A 132 -5.59 -16.34 11.65
CA LYS A 132 -6.19 -17.65 11.42
C LYS A 132 -5.91 -18.65 12.55
N GLN A 133 -4.70 -18.65 13.10
CA GLN A 133 -4.32 -19.51 14.22
C GLN A 133 -5.03 -19.12 15.52
N CYS A 134 -5.13 -17.82 15.82
CA CYS A 134 -5.88 -17.33 16.98
C CYS A 134 -7.37 -17.69 16.89
N VAL A 135 -8.03 -17.42 15.75
CA VAL A 135 -9.46 -17.74 15.58
C VAL A 135 -9.72 -19.25 15.70
N SER A 136 -8.82 -20.07 15.17
CA SER A 136 -8.91 -21.54 15.30
C SER A 136 -8.72 -21.99 16.76
N LYS A 137 -7.83 -21.33 17.52
CA LYS A 137 -7.55 -21.62 18.93
C LYS A 137 -8.63 -21.10 19.88
N ASP A 138 -9.21 -19.93 19.67
CA ASP A 138 -10.34 -19.43 20.46
C ASP A 138 -11.58 -20.33 20.32
N THR A 139 -11.67 -21.09 19.23
CA THR A 139 -12.69 -22.14 19.03
C THR A 139 -12.37 -23.41 19.84
N LEU A 140 -11.13 -23.60 20.31
CA LEU A 140 -10.62 -24.82 20.95
C LEU A 140 -10.16 -24.63 22.42
N GLU A 141 -9.79 -23.43 22.85
CA GLU A 141 -9.13 -23.13 24.14
C GLU A 141 -9.91 -22.06 24.93
N ALA A 142 -11.11 -22.42 25.37
CA ALA A 142 -11.62 -21.94 26.66
C ALA A 142 -10.85 -22.63 27.80
N SER A 143 -9.52 -22.49 27.88
CA SER A 143 -8.72 -23.01 29.00
C SER A 143 -7.24 -22.60 29.00
N VAL A 144 -6.87 -21.85 30.05
CA VAL A 144 -5.56 -21.71 30.73
C VAL A 144 -4.60 -20.59 30.30
N GLU A 145 -4.10 -19.94 31.35
CA GLU A 145 -3.43 -18.64 31.50
C GLU A 145 -1.93 -18.62 31.18
N ALA A 146 -1.42 -17.39 31.00
CA ALA A 146 -0.06 -17.04 30.58
C ALA A 146 0.87 -16.68 31.76
N GLU A 147 2.18 -16.87 31.57
CA GLU A 147 3.27 -16.48 32.48
C GLU A 147 4.31 -15.59 31.76
N PRO A 148 5.14 -14.81 32.49
CA PRO A 148 5.40 -13.40 32.20
C PRO A 148 6.67 -13.08 31.40
N GLU A 149 6.74 -11.81 30.98
CA GLU A 149 7.78 -11.19 30.16
C GLU A 149 9.02 -10.81 30.97
N GLY A 150 10.21 -11.00 30.38
CA GLY A 150 11.49 -10.52 30.89
C GLY A 150 11.89 -9.18 30.27
N GLU A 151 12.48 -8.32 31.10
CA GLU A 151 12.81 -6.92 30.84
C GLU A 151 14.13 -6.69 30.08
N ASP A 152 14.16 -5.50 29.45
CA ASP A 152 15.28 -4.64 29.09
C ASP A 152 16.31 -5.09 28.03
N GLU A 153 16.05 -4.67 26.78
CA GLU A 153 17.08 -4.46 25.76
C GLU A 153 17.00 -3.05 25.16
N ALA A 154 18.17 -2.52 24.80
CA ALA A 154 18.42 -1.13 24.43
C ALA A 154 17.53 -0.58 23.29
N HIS A 155 17.24 0.73 23.37
CA HIS A 155 16.58 1.53 22.34
C HIS A 155 17.47 1.69 21.10
N ASP A 156 17.25 0.87 20.08
CA ASP A 156 17.73 1.09 18.71
C ASP A 156 16.57 0.84 17.74
N GLU A 157 16.58 1.43 16.54
CA GLU A 157 15.42 1.41 15.63
C GLU A 157 14.97 -0.02 15.26
N ASP A 158 15.92 -0.96 15.17
CA ASP A 158 15.66 -2.38 14.90
C ASP A 158 14.92 -3.08 16.06
N SER A 159 15.10 -2.63 17.33
CA SER A 159 14.42 -3.22 18.49
C SER A 159 12.97 -2.73 18.62
N GLU A 160 12.70 -1.47 18.31
CA GLU A 160 11.35 -0.89 18.27
C GLU A 160 10.48 -1.53 17.18
N GLU A 161 11.02 -1.69 15.96
CA GLU A 161 10.33 -2.36 14.85
C GLU A 161 9.93 -3.78 15.24
N ARG A 162 10.88 -4.53 15.84
CA ARG A 162 10.65 -5.90 16.28
C ARG A 162 9.54 -5.97 17.31
N ARG A 163 9.57 -5.11 18.34
CA ARG A 163 8.55 -5.08 19.41
C ARG A 163 7.17 -4.75 18.85
N GLN A 164 7.09 -3.81 17.90
CA GLN A 164 5.85 -3.46 17.22
C GLN A 164 5.30 -4.65 16.39
N ASN A 165 6.17 -5.33 15.65
CA ASN A 165 5.79 -6.49 14.85
C ASN A 165 5.30 -7.64 15.73
N GLU A 166 6.00 -7.95 16.82
CA GLU A 166 5.60 -8.96 17.80
C GLU A 166 4.24 -8.64 18.43
N ARG A 167 4.00 -7.37 18.80
CA ARG A 167 2.68 -6.90 19.27
C ARG A 167 1.59 -7.16 18.24
N MET A 168 1.81 -6.77 16.98
CA MET A 168 0.81 -6.97 15.91
C MET A 168 0.47 -8.44 15.70
N VAL A 169 1.43 -9.35 15.83
CA VAL A 169 1.19 -10.80 15.74
C VAL A 169 0.32 -11.29 16.91
N ARG A 170 0.62 -10.85 18.13
CA ARG A 170 -0.17 -11.23 19.33
C ARG A 170 -1.61 -10.71 19.24
N GLU A 171 -1.79 -9.50 18.73
CA GLU A 171 -3.09 -8.85 18.61
C GLU A 171 -3.87 -9.31 17.37
N ALA A 172 -3.21 -9.98 16.40
CA ALA A 172 -3.79 -10.32 15.10
C ALA A 172 -5.14 -11.05 15.18
N GLY A 173 -5.34 -11.93 16.18
CA GLY A 173 -6.60 -12.65 16.39
C GLY A 173 -7.82 -11.75 16.58
N HIS A 174 -7.64 -10.56 17.14
CA HIS A 174 -8.71 -9.61 17.45
C HIS A 174 -8.89 -8.54 16.36
N VAL A 175 -8.07 -8.56 15.31
CA VAL A 175 -8.11 -7.58 14.22
C VAL A 175 -9.26 -7.92 13.28
N THR A 176 -10.23 -7.01 13.17
CA THR A 176 -11.33 -7.12 12.20
C THR A 176 -10.81 -7.29 10.78
N GLY A 177 -11.34 -8.28 10.05
CA GLY A 177 -10.92 -8.60 8.68
C GLY A 177 -9.56 -9.30 8.55
N GLY A 178 -8.82 -9.51 9.65
CA GLY A 178 -7.63 -10.39 9.69
C GLY A 178 -6.52 -10.03 8.69
N TYR A 179 -6.43 -8.76 8.27
CA TYR A 179 -5.51 -8.29 7.22
C TYR A 179 -5.72 -8.96 5.85
N GLN A 180 -6.87 -9.56 5.60
CA GLN A 180 -7.20 -10.21 4.32
C GLN A 180 -7.43 -9.19 3.20
N ASN A 181 -7.73 -7.94 3.56
CA ASN A 181 -8.06 -6.85 2.66
C ASN A 181 -6.85 -6.01 2.21
N ILE A 182 -5.64 -6.31 2.67
CA ILE A 182 -4.41 -5.61 2.24
C ILE A 182 -3.49 -6.54 1.44
N SER A 183 -2.83 -6.00 0.42
CA SER A 183 -1.75 -6.68 -0.31
C SER A 183 -0.72 -5.66 -0.82
N VAL A 184 0.35 -6.16 -1.41
CA VAL A 184 1.40 -5.36 -2.04
C VAL A 184 1.77 -5.93 -3.40
N ILE A 185 2.08 -5.06 -4.35
CA ILE A 185 2.60 -5.45 -5.66
C ILE A 185 3.90 -4.72 -5.97
N ARG A 186 4.84 -5.44 -6.59
CA ARG A 186 6.07 -4.85 -7.09
C ARG A 186 5.79 -4.17 -8.43
N THR A 187 5.83 -2.84 -8.48
CA THR A 187 5.48 -2.10 -9.69
C THR A 187 6.09 -0.69 -9.69
N ASN A 188 6.23 -0.10 -10.87
CA ASN A 188 6.46 1.32 -10.98
C ASN A 188 5.13 2.05 -11.18
N ALA A 189 4.63 2.70 -10.14
CA ALA A 189 3.38 3.45 -10.19
C ALA A 189 3.40 4.69 -11.11
N MET A 190 4.57 5.09 -11.62
CA MET A 190 4.69 6.12 -12.67
C MET A 190 4.42 5.58 -14.08
N LYS A 191 4.16 4.28 -14.22
CA LYS A 191 3.93 3.62 -15.50
C LYS A 191 2.68 2.77 -15.43
N PHE A 192 1.81 2.94 -16.42
CA PHE A 192 0.71 2.02 -16.68
C PHE A 192 -0.22 1.84 -15.46
N LEU A 193 -0.45 2.89 -14.66
CA LEU A 193 -1.44 2.80 -13.59
C LEU A 193 -2.84 2.44 -14.12
N PRO A 194 -3.30 2.97 -15.28
CA PRO A 194 -4.54 2.54 -15.92
C PRO A 194 -4.57 1.09 -16.40
N ASN A 195 -3.45 0.38 -16.39
CA ASN A 195 -3.44 -1.05 -16.71
C ASN A 195 -3.89 -1.90 -15.51
N PHE A 196 -3.72 -1.42 -14.27
CA PHE A 196 -4.15 -2.14 -13.07
C PHE A 196 -5.60 -1.85 -12.71
N PHE A 197 -6.05 -0.60 -12.92
CA PHE A 197 -7.33 -0.12 -12.41
C PHE A 197 -8.24 0.35 -13.54
N GLU A 198 -9.52 -0.01 -13.43
CA GLU A 198 -10.57 0.54 -14.28
C GLU A 198 -10.77 2.05 -14.05
N HIS A 199 -11.47 2.70 -14.97
CA HIS A 199 -11.86 4.10 -14.80
C HIS A 199 -12.68 4.29 -13.53
N GLY A 200 -12.27 5.22 -12.66
CA GLY A 200 -12.95 5.50 -11.39
C GLY A 200 -12.99 4.32 -10.42
N GLN A 201 -12.10 3.33 -10.53
CA GLN A 201 -12.10 2.20 -9.61
C GLN A 201 -11.72 2.62 -8.19
N LEU A 202 -10.73 3.50 -8.04
CA LEU A 202 -10.21 3.93 -6.76
C LEU A 202 -11.10 4.99 -6.11
N SER A 203 -11.12 5.01 -4.78
CA SER A 203 -11.70 6.07 -3.96
C SER A 203 -10.64 6.83 -3.14
N LYS A 204 -9.48 6.23 -2.87
CA LYS A 204 -8.36 6.90 -2.18
C LYS A 204 -7.01 6.56 -2.81
N ILE A 205 -6.17 7.57 -2.99
CA ILE A 205 -4.76 7.42 -3.41
C ILE A 205 -3.86 8.13 -2.41
N PHE A 206 -2.82 7.44 -1.93
CA PHE A 206 -1.88 7.97 -0.94
C PHE A 206 -0.49 8.15 -1.55
N PHE A 207 0.09 9.35 -1.37
CA PHE A 207 1.47 9.67 -1.72
C PHE A 207 2.18 10.16 -0.45
N LEU A 208 2.76 9.23 0.31
CA LEU A 208 3.32 9.52 1.62
C LEU A 208 4.85 9.49 1.58
N PHE A 209 5.47 10.61 1.94
CA PHE A 209 6.92 10.82 1.93
C PHE A 209 7.60 10.43 0.60
N PRO A 210 7.06 10.84 -0.57
CA PRO A 210 7.67 10.50 -1.85
C PRO A 210 9.07 11.14 -2.01
N ASP A 211 9.92 10.55 -2.83
CA ASP A 211 11.27 11.08 -3.08
C ASP A 211 11.20 12.51 -3.67
N PRO A 212 11.79 13.51 -3.00
CA PRO A 212 11.73 14.91 -3.42
C PRO A 212 12.51 15.20 -4.70
N HIS A 213 13.48 14.35 -5.06
CA HIS A 213 14.35 14.51 -6.21
C HIS A 213 14.91 15.93 -6.37
N PHE A 214 15.58 16.45 -5.32
CA PHE A 214 16.02 17.86 -5.17
C PHE A 214 16.72 18.52 -6.36
N LYS A 215 17.35 17.77 -7.25
CA LYS A 215 18.06 18.34 -8.41
C LYS A 215 17.05 18.64 -9.51
N ALA A 216 16.99 19.87 -10.03
CA ALA A 216 16.07 20.29 -11.10
C ALA A 216 15.97 19.29 -12.28
N ARG A 217 17.12 18.79 -12.75
CA ARG A 217 17.19 17.77 -13.81
C ARG A 217 16.47 16.45 -13.51
N LYS A 218 16.16 16.18 -12.23
CA LYS A 218 15.47 14.99 -11.72
C LYS A 218 14.00 15.25 -11.39
N HIS A 219 13.47 16.47 -11.52
CA HIS A 219 12.06 16.75 -11.22
C HIS A 219 11.08 15.92 -12.05
N LYS A 220 11.49 15.45 -13.25
CA LYS A 220 10.72 14.52 -14.08
C LYS A 220 10.46 13.16 -13.43
N ALA A 221 11.21 12.80 -12.39
CA ALA A 221 11.05 11.57 -11.65
C ALA A 221 10.11 11.73 -10.44
N ARG A 222 9.63 12.95 -10.14
CA ARG A 222 8.69 13.16 -9.04
C ARG A 222 7.30 12.61 -9.40
N ILE A 223 6.60 12.09 -8.39
CA ILE A 223 5.34 11.36 -8.58
C ILE A 223 4.15 12.25 -8.98
N ILE A 224 4.13 13.54 -8.63
CA ILE A 224 3.03 14.47 -8.98
C ILE A 224 3.36 15.32 -10.22
N SER A 225 3.25 14.77 -11.42
CA SER A 225 3.44 15.54 -12.66
C SER A 225 2.12 15.73 -13.41
N PRO A 226 1.98 16.74 -14.31
CA PRO A 226 0.74 16.92 -15.09
C PRO A 226 0.28 15.67 -15.84
N THR A 227 1.21 14.88 -16.40
CA THR A 227 0.90 13.62 -17.09
C THR A 227 0.37 12.57 -16.13
N LEU A 228 1.02 12.40 -14.97
CA LEU A 228 0.60 11.43 -13.97
C LEU A 228 -0.73 11.82 -13.31
N LEU A 229 -0.99 13.11 -13.12
CA LEU A 229 -2.27 13.60 -12.61
C LEU A 229 -3.46 13.20 -13.50
N ALA A 230 -3.26 13.14 -14.82
CA ALA A 230 -4.29 12.62 -15.72
C ALA A 230 -4.55 11.12 -15.51
N GLU A 231 -3.50 10.31 -15.31
CA GLU A 231 -3.66 8.89 -14.96
C GLU A 231 -4.35 8.72 -13.61
N TYR A 232 -3.99 9.52 -12.60
CA TYR A 232 -4.60 9.49 -11.27
C TYR A 232 -6.08 9.89 -11.32
N ALA A 233 -6.43 10.94 -12.07
CA ALA A 233 -7.81 11.37 -12.26
C ALA A 233 -8.65 10.33 -13.04
N TYR A 234 -8.03 9.58 -13.96
CA TYR A 234 -8.70 8.50 -14.69
C TYR A 234 -9.07 7.32 -13.78
N VAL A 235 -8.15 6.88 -12.90
CA VAL A 235 -8.40 5.73 -12.02
C VAL A 235 -9.19 6.08 -10.76
N LEU A 236 -9.24 7.35 -10.36
CA LEU A 236 -9.92 7.84 -9.15
C LEU A 236 -11.33 8.33 -9.49
N ARG A 237 -12.35 7.83 -8.78
CA ARG A 237 -13.75 8.23 -8.99
C ARG A 237 -14.01 9.67 -8.56
N PRO A 238 -14.99 10.38 -9.17
CA PRO A 238 -15.50 11.64 -8.62
C PRO A 238 -15.83 11.51 -7.13
N GLY A 239 -15.37 12.48 -6.33
CA GLY A 239 -15.47 12.45 -4.86
C GLY A 239 -14.37 11.65 -4.15
N GLY A 240 -13.53 10.91 -4.88
CA GLY A 240 -12.35 10.24 -4.31
C GLY A 240 -11.28 11.24 -3.89
N ILE A 241 -10.36 10.83 -3.00
CA ILE A 241 -9.40 11.72 -2.36
C ILE A 241 -7.96 11.29 -2.66
N VAL A 242 -7.12 12.26 -3.00
CA VAL A 242 -5.65 12.14 -3.02
C VAL A 242 -5.10 12.71 -1.71
N TYR A 243 -4.30 11.93 -0.99
CA TYR A 243 -3.60 12.36 0.22
C TYR A 243 -2.11 12.49 -0.07
N THR A 244 -1.54 13.62 0.34
CA THR A 244 -0.10 13.86 0.21
C THR A 244 0.48 14.24 1.56
N VAL A 245 1.62 13.64 1.92
CA VAL A 245 2.40 14.00 3.10
C VAL A 245 3.86 14.01 2.72
N THR A 246 4.62 15.02 3.18
CA THR A 246 6.08 15.04 3.05
C THR A 246 6.69 15.89 4.16
N ASP A 247 7.93 15.61 4.52
CA ASP A 247 8.79 16.42 5.39
C ASP A 247 9.57 17.52 4.64
N VAL A 248 9.42 17.59 3.31
CA VAL A 248 10.13 18.55 2.46
C VAL A 248 9.19 19.63 1.97
N ARG A 249 9.32 20.85 2.49
CA ARG A 249 8.49 22.01 2.13
C ARG A 249 8.44 22.27 0.61
N ASP A 250 9.60 22.28 -0.06
CA ASP A 250 9.66 22.47 -1.52
C ASP A 250 8.90 21.40 -2.32
N LEU A 251 8.86 20.17 -1.81
CA LEU A 251 8.10 19.09 -2.44
C LEU A 251 6.61 19.29 -2.18
N HIS A 252 6.21 19.66 -0.96
CA HIS A 252 4.83 19.97 -0.62
C HIS A 252 4.28 21.09 -1.52
N GLU A 253 4.98 22.22 -1.60
CA GLU A 253 4.59 23.35 -2.46
C GLU A 253 4.49 22.94 -3.93
N TRP A 254 5.40 22.08 -4.38
CA TRP A 254 5.34 21.53 -5.73
C TRP A 254 4.12 20.64 -5.96
N MET A 255 3.80 19.73 -5.04
CA MET A 255 2.61 18.87 -5.15
C MET A 255 1.33 19.70 -5.14
N VAL A 256 1.20 20.63 -4.18
CA VAL A 256 0.05 21.53 -4.06
C VAL A 256 -0.12 22.37 -5.32
N LYS A 257 0.96 22.94 -5.85
CA LYS A 257 0.92 23.73 -7.10
C LYS A 257 0.36 22.93 -8.27
N HIS A 258 0.84 21.71 -8.49
CA HIS A 258 0.44 20.92 -9.66
C HIS A 258 -0.97 20.33 -9.51
N LEU A 259 -1.34 19.87 -8.31
CA LEU A 259 -2.69 19.41 -8.01
C LEU A 259 -3.72 20.54 -8.14
N THR A 260 -3.42 21.72 -7.59
CA THR A 260 -4.32 22.90 -7.69
C THR A 260 -4.48 23.39 -9.13
N ALA A 261 -3.43 23.28 -9.95
CA ALA A 261 -3.49 23.68 -11.36
C ALA A 261 -4.19 22.65 -12.27
N PHE A 262 -4.44 21.42 -11.78
CA PHE A 262 -5.04 20.37 -12.58
C PHE A 262 -6.58 20.44 -12.49
N PRO A 263 -7.32 20.50 -13.62
CA PRO A 263 -8.76 20.83 -13.61
C PRO A 263 -9.67 19.88 -12.82
N LEU A 264 -9.24 18.63 -12.62
CA LEU A 264 -10.06 17.60 -11.97
C LEU A 264 -9.74 17.42 -10.48
N PHE A 265 -8.92 18.30 -9.88
CA PHE A 265 -8.60 18.24 -8.46
C PHE A 265 -8.89 19.58 -7.77
N GLN A 266 -9.49 19.50 -6.59
CA GLN A 266 -9.71 20.65 -5.73
C GLN A 266 -9.10 20.40 -4.36
N ARG A 267 -8.35 21.38 -3.84
CA ARG A 267 -7.79 21.30 -2.49
C ARG A 267 -8.93 21.26 -1.47
N ILE A 268 -8.85 20.30 -0.55
CA ILE A 268 -9.71 20.25 0.63
C ILE A 268 -9.03 21.10 1.71
N ALA A 269 -9.78 21.97 2.37
CA ALA A 269 -9.25 22.79 3.46
C ALA A 269 -8.90 21.89 4.66
N ASP A 270 -7.84 22.23 5.40
CA ASP A 270 -7.34 21.37 6.48
C ASP A 270 -8.35 21.24 7.64
N ASP A 271 -9.26 22.21 7.78
CA ASP A 271 -10.37 22.25 8.75
C ASP A 271 -11.71 21.75 8.18
N ASP A 272 -11.72 21.24 6.94
CA ASP A 272 -12.93 20.72 6.31
C ASP A 272 -13.49 19.50 7.08
N PRO A 273 -14.81 19.44 7.36
CA PRO A 273 -15.44 18.30 8.03
C PRO A 273 -15.19 16.95 7.35
N MET A 274 -14.93 16.94 6.03
CA MET A 274 -14.57 15.74 5.27
C MET A 274 -13.26 15.14 5.77
N LEU A 275 -12.28 15.95 6.19
CA LEU A 275 -11.01 15.48 6.73
C LEU A 275 -11.06 15.27 8.23
N ALA A 276 -11.78 16.13 8.97
CA ALA A 276 -11.88 16.03 10.43
C ALA A 276 -12.43 14.67 10.90
N ASN A 277 -13.32 14.07 10.11
CA ASN A 277 -13.94 12.77 10.42
C ASN A 277 -13.30 11.59 9.66
N ASP A 278 -12.27 11.84 8.85
CA ASP A 278 -11.66 10.79 8.04
C ASP A 278 -10.55 10.07 8.81
N PRO A 279 -10.73 8.77 9.16
CA PRO A 279 -9.74 8.02 9.92
C PRO A 279 -8.42 7.84 9.14
N CYS A 280 -8.40 8.13 7.83
CA CYS A 280 -7.17 8.15 7.06
C CYS A 280 -6.22 9.26 7.49
N VAL A 281 -6.68 10.42 7.98
CA VAL A 281 -5.82 11.59 8.27
C VAL A 281 -4.78 11.26 9.35
N ASP A 282 -5.20 10.63 10.46
CA ASP A 282 -4.29 10.11 11.48
C ASP A 282 -3.32 9.08 10.89
N ALA A 283 -3.85 8.12 10.13
CA ALA A 283 -3.05 7.05 9.55
C ALA A 283 -1.95 7.59 8.62
N VAL A 284 -2.25 8.51 7.70
CA VAL A 284 -1.25 9.02 6.74
C VAL A 284 -0.14 9.83 7.40
N MET A 285 -0.41 10.42 8.56
CA MET A 285 0.57 11.25 9.29
C MET A 285 1.51 10.41 10.17
N TYR A 286 1.03 9.31 10.75
CA TYR A 286 1.73 8.62 11.86
C TYR A 286 1.97 7.12 11.67
N SER A 287 1.36 6.49 10.66
CA SER A 287 1.48 5.03 10.49
C SER A 287 2.72 4.57 9.71
N THR A 288 3.30 5.44 8.87
CA THR A 288 4.45 5.09 8.04
C THR A 288 5.76 5.18 8.82
N GLU A 289 6.74 4.39 8.41
CA GLU A 289 8.10 4.41 8.97
C GLU A 289 8.73 5.80 8.83
N GLU A 290 8.63 6.39 7.64
CA GLU A 290 9.11 7.73 7.34
C GLU A 290 8.41 8.78 8.23
N GLY A 291 7.09 8.68 8.43
CA GLY A 291 6.36 9.59 9.31
C GLY A 291 6.80 9.49 10.77
N ARG A 292 7.00 8.28 11.29
CA ARG A 292 7.53 8.08 12.65
C ARG A 292 8.95 8.61 12.79
N LYS A 293 9.79 8.41 11.78
CA LYS A 293 11.16 8.95 11.75
C LYS A 293 11.17 10.48 11.81
N VAL A 294 10.30 11.14 11.06
CA VAL A 294 10.18 12.60 11.08
C VAL A 294 9.80 13.09 12.47
N GLU A 295 8.86 12.43 13.13
CA GLU A 295 8.43 12.76 14.50
C GLU A 295 9.53 12.55 15.55
N ARG A 296 10.28 11.44 15.49
CA ARG A 296 11.45 11.21 16.36
C ARG A 296 12.50 12.31 16.24
N ASN A 297 12.63 12.89 15.04
CA ASN A 297 13.58 13.97 14.76
C ASN A 297 12.98 15.37 14.95
N ALA A 298 11.76 15.48 15.51
CA ALA A 298 11.02 16.73 15.66
C ALA A 298 10.92 17.55 14.34
N GLY A 299 10.82 16.85 13.21
CA GLY A 299 10.66 17.45 11.89
C GLY A 299 9.22 17.79 11.57
N ASP A 300 9.03 18.76 10.68
CA ASP A 300 7.71 19.14 10.19
C ASP A 300 7.13 18.08 9.24
N LYS A 301 5.81 17.88 9.30
CA LYS A 301 5.06 17.08 8.32
C LYS A 301 4.08 17.99 7.60
N PHE A 302 4.26 18.15 6.29
CA PHE A 302 3.40 18.95 5.44
C PHE A 302 2.34 18.08 4.78
N PHE A 303 1.09 18.23 5.20
CA PHE A 303 -0.07 17.52 4.70
C PHE A 303 -0.86 18.35 3.69
N ALA A 304 -1.42 17.70 2.68
CA ALA A 304 -2.50 18.25 1.88
C ALA A 304 -3.37 17.12 1.31
N ALA A 305 -4.67 17.40 1.16
CA ALA A 305 -5.62 16.51 0.52
C ALA A 305 -6.38 17.20 -0.62
N PHE A 306 -6.73 16.44 -1.65
CA PHE A 306 -7.44 16.93 -2.83
C PHE A 306 -8.57 15.98 -3.20
N VAL A 307 -9.77 16.52 -3.43
CA VAL A 307 -10.91 15.76 -3.94
C VAL A 307 -10.88 15.75 -5.47
N ARG A 308 -11.20 14.60 -6.08
CA ARG A 308 -11.38 14.45 -7.53
C ARG A 308 -12.76 15.00 -7.93
N LEU A 309 -12.78 16.02 -8.76
CA LEU A 309 -14.00 16.68 -9.26
C LEU A 309 -14.68 15.85 -10.35
N ALA A 310 -15.98 16.03 -10.57
CA ALA A 310 -16.67 15.41 -11.70
C ALA A 310 -16.03 15.80 -13.04
N ASP A 311 -16.16 14.92 -14.05
CA ASP A 311 -15.70 15.26 -15.40
C ASP A 311 -16.59 16.39 -15.95
N PRO A 312 -16.02 17.35 -16.70
CA PRO A 312 -16.81 18.41 -17.32
C PRO A 312 -17.85 17.78 -18.25
N ALA A 313 -19.03 18.41 -18.32
CA ALA A 313 -20.06 17.98 -19.27
C ALA A 313 -19.50 18.07 -20.70
N VAL A 314 -19.75 17.03 -21.50
CA VAL A 314 -19.29 17.00 -22.89
C VAL A 314 -19.99 18.13 -23.67
N GLY A 315 -19.26 19.18 -24.05
CA GLY A 315 -19.74 20.23 -24.96
C GLY A 315 -19.70 21.68 -24.46
N GLU A 316 -19.14 21.97 -23.29
CA GLU A 316 -18.89 23.36 -22.87
C GLU A 316 -17.39 23.67 -23.01
N GLU A 317 -17.01 24.27 -24.15
CA GLU A 317 -15.76 25.02 -24.33
C GLU A 317 -15.97 26.51 -24.02
#